data_AF-A0A847V4C0-F1
#
_entry.id   AF-A0A847V4C0-F1
#
_cell.length_a   1.000
_cell.length_b   1.000
_cell.length_c   1.000
_cell.angle_alpha   90.00
_cell.angle_beta   90.00
_cell.angle_gamma   90.00
#
_symmetry.space_group_name_H-M   'P 1'
#
loop_
_entity.id
_entity.type
_entity.pdbx_description
1 polymer ?
#
loop_
_entity_poly.entity_id
_entity_poly.type
_entity_poly.pdbx_seq_one_letter_code
_entity_poly.pdbx_strand_id
1 'polypeptide(L)'
;MIDCDGDSEAGEVFCVVSNVIYGPNFSWVVSGSSDGEVVMKITGCPLLKEAMEIGADYGGLAGTCQEYVRSAVENLNPRCTSRYTKCMCSGDDCCENVIGARP
;
A
#
# COMPACT_ATOMS: atom_id res chain seq x y z
N MET A 1 -25.22 -9.15 7.43
CA MET A 1 -24.78 -8.55 6.15
C MET A 1 -23.58 -7.72 6.50
N ILE A 2 -22.39 -8.19 6.15
CA ILE A 2 -21.14 -7.49 6.43
C ILE A 2 -21.01 -6.45 5.31
N ASP A 3 -21.00 -5.17 5.67
CA ASP A 3 -20.70 -4.07 4.77
C ASP A 3 -19.27 -4.22 4.25
N CYS A 4 -19.12 -4.81 3.05
CA CYS A 4 -17.86 -4.99 2.36
C CYS A 4 -17.39 -3.73 1.60
N ASP A 5 -18.13 -2.62 1.68
CA ASP A 5 -17.80 -1.39 0.93
C ASP A 5 -16.67 -0.58 1.61
N GLY A 6 -16.59 -0.59 2.94
CA GLY A 6 -15.64 0.24 3.71
C GLY A 6 -14.17 -0.22 3.67
N ASP A 7 -13.91 -1.46 3.26
CA ASP A 7 -12.55 -2.02 3.17
C ASP A 7 -11.86 -1.56 1.88
N SER A 8 -12.62 -1.48 0.78
CA SER A 8 -12.14 -0.90 -0.48
C SER A 8 -11.91 0.61 -0.36
N GLU A 9 -12.80 1.31 0.33
CA GLU A 9 -12.72 2.77 0.51
C GLU A 9 -11.45 3.17 1.27
N ALA A 10 -11.10 2.46 2.35
CA ALA A 10 -9.88 2.73 3.10
C ALA A 10 -8.60 2.58 2.24
N GLY A 11 -8.58 1.56 1.37
CA GLY A 11 -7.47 1.35 0.43
C GLY A 11 -7.37 2.40 -0.66
N GLU A 12 -8.50 2.78 -1.26
CA GLU A 12 -8.54 3.82 -2.27
C GLU A 12 -8.15 5.20 -1.70
N VAL A 13 -8.71 5.56 -0.53
CA VAL A 13 -8.37 6.81 0.17
C VAL A 13 -6.88 6.85 0.51
N PHE A 14 -6.31 5.74 1.01
CA PHE A 14 -4.87 5.65 1.27
C PHE A 14 -4.04 5.97 0.01
N CYS A 15 -4.40 5.41 -1.14
CA CYS A 15 -3.66 5.64 -2.38
C CYS A 15 -3.83 7.06 -2.96
N VAL A 16 -5.01 7.67 -2.79
CA VAL A 16 -5.24 9.08 -3.14
C VAL A 16 -4.40 10.00 -2.25
N VAL A 17 -4.43 9.81 -0.93
CA VAL A 17 -3.60 10.58 0.02
C VAL A 17 -2.12 10.38 -0.28
N SER A 18 -1.70 9.15 -0.58
CA SER A 18 -0.31 8.85 -0.97
C SER A 18 0.11 9.57 -2.25
N ASN A 19 -0.78 9.72 -3.24
CA ASN A 19 -0.51 10.54 -4.42
C ASN A 19 -0.28 12.02 -4.07
N VAL A 20 -1.05 12.56 -3.13
CA VAL A 20 -0.88 13.96 -2.68
C VAL A 20 0.47 14.12 -1.97
N ILE A 21 0.85 13.16 -1.12
CA ILE A 21 2.08 13.21 -0.32
C ILE A 21 3.32 13.00 -1.20
N TYR A 22 3.30 11.99 -2.06
CA TYR A 22 4.47 11.56 -2.82
C TYR A 22 4.53 12.10 -4.26
N GLY A 23 3.46 12.75 -4.70
CA GLY A 23 3.38 13.37 -6.02
C GLY A 23 3.23 12.36 -7.16
N PRO A 24 3.41 12.82 -8.41
CA PRO A 24 3.00 12.11 -9.62
C PRO A 24 3.77 10.81 -9.91
N ASN A 25 4.89 10.59 -9.21
CA ASN A 25 5.69 9.38 -9.34
C ASN A 25 5.10 8.19 -8.55
N PHE A 26 4.09 8.42 -7.72
CA PHE A 26 3.36 7.36 -7.01
C PHE A 26 2.24 6.79 -7.90
N SER A 27 2.54 5.71 -8.60
CA SER A 27 1.58 5.02 -9.49
C SER A 27 1.02 3.78 -8.82
N TRP A 28 -0.30 3.58 -8.94
CA TRP A 28 -0.99 2.43 -8.35
C TRP A 28 -2.23 2.02 -9.17
N VAL A 29 -2.66 0.78 -8.98
CA VAL A 29 -3.91 0.23 -9.54
C VAL A 29 -4.59 -0.67 -8.52
N VAL A 30 -5.94 -0.72 -8.56
CA VAL A 30 -6.71 -1.80 -7.91
C VAL A 30 -6.63 -3.02 -8.81
N SER A 31 -6.10 -4.13 -8.30
CA SER A 31 -5.87 -5.34 -9.09
C SER A 31 -6.90 -6.46 -8.84
N GLY A 32 -7.72 -6.32 -7.81
CA GLY A 32 -8.84 -7.21 -7.53
C GLY A 32 -9.51 -6.88 -6.20
N SER A 33 -10.75 -7.33 -6.05
CA SER A 33 -11.46 -7.39 -4.77
C SER A 33 -12.19 -8.72 -4.66
N SER A 34 -12.05 -9.40 -3.52
CA SER A 34 -12.79 -10.62 -3.21
C SER A 34 -12.87 -10.82 -1.70
N ASP A 35 -13.98 -11.39 -1.21
CA ASP A 35 -14.12 -11.83 0.18
C ASP A 35 -13.84 -10.75 1.24
N GLY A 36 -14.14 -9.48 0.94
CA GLY A 36 -13.86 -8.35 1.86
C GLY A 36 -12.41 -7.89 1.88
N GLU A 37 -11.58 -8.40 0.96
CA GLU A 37 -10.23 -7.89 0.71
C GLU A 37 -10.18 -7.11 -0.61
N VAL A 38 -9.37 -6.05 -0.63
CA VAL A 38 -8.94 -5.33 -1.83
C VAL A 38 -7.43 -5.49 -2.01
N VAL A 39 -7.00 -5.75 -3.24
CA VAL A 39 -5.59 -5.92 -3.60
C VAL A 39 -5.12 -4.71 -4.40
N MET A 40 -4.30 -3.88 -3.76
CA MET A 40 -3.70 -2.69 -4.34
C MET A 40 -2.30 -3.01 -4.84
N LYS A 41 -1.97 -2.59 -6.06
CA LYS A 41 -0.62 -2.70 -6.61
C LYS A 41 -0.01 -1.31 -6.77
N ILE A 42 1.14 -1.10 -6.15
CA ILE A 42 1.98 0.09 -6.38
C ILE A 42 2.96 -0.28 -7.48
N THR A 43 2.83 0.38 -8.63
CA THR A 43 3.63 0.14 -9.84
C THR A 43 4.70 1.21 -10.04
N GLY A 44 4.64 2.31 -9.28
CA GLY A 44 5.67 3.33 -9.20
C GLY A 44 5.88 3.76 -7.76
N CYS A 45 7.07 3.49 -7.21
CA CYS A 45 7.43 3.88 -5.84
C CYS A 45 8.44 5.03 -5.88
N PRO A 46 8.07 6.25 -5.47
CA PRO A 46 8.98 7.38 -5.43
C PRO A 46 10.08 7.22 -4.38
N LEU A 47 9.80 6.56 -3.26
CA LEU A 47 10.81 6.31 -2.22
C LEU A 47 11.92 5.39 -2.72
N LEU A 48 11.58 4.31 -3.43
CA LEU A 48 12.58 3.41 -4.01
C LEU A 48 13.34 4.09 -5.13
N LYS A 49 12.65 4.83 -6.00
CA LYS A 49 13.27 5.59 -7.08
C LYS A 49 14.32 6.56 -6.53
N GLU A 50 13.95 7.37 -5.54
CA GLU A 50 14.86 8.32 -4.90
C GLU A 50 16.05 7.61 -4.26
N ALA A 51 15.81 6.54 -3.49
CA ALA A 51 16.88 5.77 -2.85
C ALA A 51 17.89 5.21 -3.88
N MET A 52 17.40 4.73 -5.04
CA MET A 52 18.26 4.28 -6.14
C MET A 52 19.04 5.43 -6.76
N GLU A 53 18.41 6.58 -6.99
CA GLU A 53 19.05 7.76 -7.60
C GLU A 53 20.19 8.33 -6.75
N ILE A 54 20.03 8.34 -5.42
CA ILE A 54 21.05 8.84 -4.50
C ILE A 54 22.02 7.76 -3.99
N GLY A 55 21.83 6.50 -4.40
CA GLY A 55 22.65 5.37 -3.95
C GLY A 55 22.50 5.04 -2.45
N ALA A 56 21.33 5.30 -1.87
CA ALA A 56 21.03 4.97 -0.47
C ALA A 56 20.71 3.48 -0.29
N ASP A 57 21.05 2.95 0.89
CA ASP A 57 20.58 1.63 1.29
C ASP A 57 19.06 1.64 1.54
N TYR A 58 18.36 0.70 0.93
CA TYR A 58 16.91 0.53 1.03
C TYR A 58 16.52 -0.85 1.61
N GLY A 59 17.45 -1.61 2.18
CA GLY A 59 17.16 -2.94 2.74
C GLY A 59 16.08 -2.95 3.82
N GLY A 60 15.93 -1.85 4.58
CA GLY A 60 14.89 -1.67 5.60
C GLY A 60 13.58 -1.02 5.10
N LEU A 61 13.51 -0.64 3.82
CA LEU A 61 12.39 0.12 3.29
C LEU A 61 11.10 -0.70 3.26
N ALA A 62 11.18 -2.00 2.97
CA ALA A 62 10.02 -2.90 2.94
C ALA A 62 9.27 -2.93 4.28
N GLY A 63 10.00 -3.19 5.37
CA GLY A 63 9.42 -3.24 6.72
C GLY A 63 8.83 -1.90 7.15
N THR A 64 9.57 -0.80 6.93
CA THR A 64 9.09 0.54 7.26
C THR A 64 7.83 0.91 6.46
N CYS A 65 7.80 0.57 5.17
CA CYS A 65 6.65 0.86 4.31
C CYS A 65 5.42 0.06 4.75
N GLN A 66 5.57 -1.23 5.05
CA GLN A 66 4.48 -2.06 5.55
C GLN A 66 3.89 -1.49 6.85
N GLU A 67 4.74 -1.09 7.81
CA GLU A 67 4.28 -0.52 9.07
C GLU A 67 3.58 0.83 8.89
N TYR A 68 4.12 1.69 8.02
CA TYR A 68 3.48 2.95 7.65
C TYR A 68 2.09 2.73 7.04
N VAL A 69 1.99 1.85 6.04
CA VAL A 69 0.72 1.61 5.34
C VAL A 69 -0.30 0.92 6.24
N ARG A 70 0.13 -0.03 7.08
CA ARG A 70 -0.74 -0.63 8.10
C ARG A 70 -1.31 0.42 9.04
N SER A 71 -0.44 1.27 9.59
CA SER A 71 -0.85 2.36 10.48
C SER A 71 -1.81 3.32 9.77
N ALA A 72 -1.51 3.73 8.54
CA ALA A 72 -2.36 4.63 7.77
C ALA A 72 -3.75 4.05 7.52
N VAL A 73 -3.84 2.80 7.05
CA VAL A 73 -5.10 2.11 6.80
C VAL A 73 -5.90 1.93 8.10
N GLU A 74 -5.27 1.51 9.18
CA GLU A 74 -5.94 1.32 10.49
C GLU A 74 -6.44 2.65 11.08
N ASN A 75 -5.79 3.79 10.79
CA ASN A 75 -6.27 5.10 11.20
C ASN A 75 -7.41 5.63 10.31
N LEU A 76 -7.44 5.23 9.03
CA LEU A 76 -8.56 5.55 8.12
C LEU A 76 -9.81 4.75 8.48
N ASN A 77 -9.65 3.46 8.76
CA ASN A 77 -10.73 2.58 9.20
C ASN A 77 -10.18 1.54 10.21
N PRO A 78 -10.45 1.71 11.53
CA PRO A 78 -9.94 0.80 12.56
C PRO A 78 -10.42 -0.65 12.47
N ARG A 79 -11.42 -0.93 11.62
CA ARG A 79 -11.91 -2.29 11.34
C ARG A 79 -11.11 -2.98 10.24
N CYS A 80 -10.25 -2.27 9.52
CA CYS A 80 -9.39 -2.83 8.49
C CYS A 80 -7.97 -3.05 9.03
N THR A 81 -7.18 -3.82 8.30
CA THR A 81 -5.73 -3.87 8.42
C THR A 81 -5.12 -4.05 7.02
N SER A 82 -3.80 -4.01 6.92
CA SER A 82 -3.11 -4.23 5.65
C SER A 82 -1.86 -5.09 5.80
N ARG A 83 -1.49 -5.77 4.70
CA ARG A 83 -0.28 -6.60 4.61
C ARG A 83 0.30 -6.55 3.21
N TYR A 84 1.62 -6.52 3.13
CA TYR A 84 2.32 -6.65 1.86
C TYR A 84 2.54 -8.13 1.52
N THR A 85 2.31 -8.50 0.27
CA THR A 85 2.65 -9.82 -0.30
C THR A 85 3.83 -9.75 -1.26
N LYS A 86 4.12 -8.56 -1.80
CA LYS A 86 5.23 -8.27 -2.71
C LYS A 86 5.80 -6.89 -2.40
N CYS A 87 7.11 -6.74 -2.58
CA CYS A 87 7.85 -5.51 -2.30
C CYS A 87 8.93 -5.25 -3.36
N MET A 88 8.83 -4.13 -4.09
CA MET A 88 9.83 -3.78 -5.12
C MET A 88 11.24 -3.62 -4.55
N CYS A 89 11.36 -3.04 -3.34
CA CYS A 89 12.65 -2.89 -2.65
C CYS A 89 13.25 -4.23 -2.19
N SER A 90 12.50 -5.33 -2.30
CA SER A 90 12.95 -6.70 -2.06
C SER A 90 13.11 -7.52 -3.35
N GLY A 91 12.90 -6.91 -4.52
CA GLY A 91 13.14 -7.52 -5.83
C GLY A 91 11.90 -7.84 -6.66
N ASP A 92 10.69 -7.56 -6.17
CA ASP A 92 9.46 -7.76 -6.95
C ASP A 92 9.25 -6.66 -8.03
N ASP A 93 8.38 -6.94 -9.00
CA ASP A 93 8.01 -6.02 -10.08
C ASP A 93 7.06 -4.89 -9.64
N CYS A 94 6.33 -5.12 -8.56
CA CYS A 94 5.42 -4.18 -7.93
C CYS A 94 5.37 -4.43 -6.42
N CYS A 95 4.88 -3.46 -5.67
CA CYS A 95 4.41 -3.77 -4.33
C CYS A 95 2.95 -4.19 -4.40
N GLU A 96 2.58 -5.24 -3.68
CA GLU A 96 1.21 -5.71 -3.59
C GLU A 96 0.77 -5.63 -2.13
N ASN A 97 -0.24 -4.81 -1.87
CA ASN A 97 -0.79 -4.56 -0.55
C ASN A 97 -2.24 -5.05 -0.51
N VAL A 98 -2.51 -5.99 0.39
CA VAL A 98 -3.85 -6.52 0.63
C VAL A 98 -4.43 -5.82 1.83
N ILE A 99 -5.61 -5.22 1.65
CA ILE A 99 -6.35 -4.51 2.70
C ILE A 99 -7.67 -5.23 2.89
N GLY A 100 -8.05 -5.50 4.13
CA GLY A 100 -9.31 -6.15 4.46
C GLY A 100 -9.62 -6.07 5.94
N ALA A 101 -10.69 -6.75 6.35
CA ALA A 101 -11.12 -6.78 7.74
C ALA A 101 -10.01 -7.26 8.68
N ARG A 102 -9.88 -6.58 9.82
CA ARG A 102 -9.01 -6.99 10.92
C ARG A 102 -9.60 -8.25 11.57
N PRO A 103 -8.81 -9.31 11.78
CA PRO A 103 -9.27 -10.52 12.47
C PRO A 103 -9.59 -10.26 13.96
#